data_AF-A0A372GGW4-F1
#
_entry.id   AF-A0A372GGW4-F1
#
_cell.length_a   1.000
_cell.length_b   1.000
_cell.length_c   1.000
_cell.angle_alpha   90.00
_cell.angle_beta   90.00
_cell.angle_gamma   90.00
#
_symmetry.space_group_name_H-M   'P 1'
#
loop_
_entity.id
_entity.type
_entity.pdbx_description
1 polymer ?
#
loop_
_entity_poly.entity_id
_entity_poly.type
_entity_poly.pdbx_seq_one_letter_code
_entity_poly.pdbx_strand_id
1 'polypeptide(L)'
;MPPGLTFEAWRHIGRNLNTITNSSGWWLGDWLVYGQNRFPDRYRVVIEETSLDYQTLRNYAWVVRRFPVSRRRDGLSLQHHAETAALPEDEQDRWLELAERGKWSTRRLRKEIRQARELPAETAEKDARTKVIVSLHIDRKDLWTQAAQAAEMPLLDWITKILDEAAVAGE
;
A
#
# COMPACT_ATOMS: atom_id res chain seq x y z
N MET A 1 1.02 13.52 -36.89
CA MET A 1 2.49 13.40 -36.77
C MET A 1 3.10 13.65 -38.13
N PRO A 2 4.23 14.38 -38.23
CA PRO A 2 4.89 14.62 -39.51
C PRO A 2 5.38 13.30 -40.13
N PRO A 3 5.32 13.14 -41.46
CA PRO A 3 5.98 12.02 -42.13
C PRO A 3 7.51 12.11 -41.93
N GLY A 4 8.18 10.97 -41.74
CA GLY A 4 9.63 10.90 -41.53
C GLY A 4 10.13 11.06 -40.09
N LEU A 5 9.23 11.04 -39.10
CA LEU A 5 9.61 11.08 -37.68
C LEU A 5 10.46 9.84 -37.31
N THR A 6 11.66 10.07 -36.77
CA THR A 6 12.52 8.98 -36.30
C THR A 6 11.92 8.31 -35.06
N PHE A 7 12.26 7.04 -34.84
CA PHE A 7 11.84 6.31 -33.64
C PHE A 7 12.28 7.02 -32.34
N GLU A 8 13.47 7.62 -32.35
CA GLU A 8 13.99 8.38 -31.20
C GLU A 8 13.16 9.64 -30.92
N ALA A 9 12.83 10.41 -31.97
CA ALA A 9 11.98 11.59 -31.83
C ALA A 9 10.57 11.21 -31.35
N TRP A 10 10.00 10.13 -31.88
CA TRP A 10 8.73 9.58 -31.41
C TRP A 10 8.77 9.21 -29.92
N ARG A 11 9.84 8.53 -29.48
CA ARG A 11 10.04 8.16 -28.07
C ARG A 11 10.21 9.38 -27.17
N HIS A 12 10.90 10.41 -27.64
CA HIS A 12 11.06 11.66 -26.90
C HIS A 12 9.72 12.36 -26.67
N ILE A 13 8.85 12.43 -27.68
CA ILE A 13 7.48 12.95 -27.54
C ILE A 13 6.71 12.17 -26.47
N GLY A 14 6.81 10.83 -26.46
CA GLY A 14 6.19 9.99 -25.43
C GLY A 14 6.66 10.33 -24.00
N ARG A 15 7.96 10.61 -23.81
CA ARG A 15 8.49 11.01 -22.49
C ARG A 15 7.96 12.39 -22.05
N ASN A 16 7.84 13.33 -22.98
CA ASN A 16 7.32 14.66 -22.68
C ASN A 16 5.83 14.60 -22.34
N LEU A 17 5.04 13.82 -23.10
CA LEU A 17 3.64 13.56 -22.78
C LEU A 17 3.47 12.94 -21.40
N ASN A 18 4.29 11.95 -21.05
CA ASN A 18 4.25 11.35 -19.72
C ASN A 18 4.55 12.38 -18.61
N THR A 19 5.50 13.29 -18.84
CA THR A 19 5.84 14.35 -17.87
C THR A 19 4.68 15.31 -17.65
N ILE A 20 4.04 15.75 -18.74
CA ILE A 20 2.86 16.62 -18.70
C ILE A 20 1.70 15.92 -17.99
N THR A 21 1.39 14.68 -18.37
CA THR A 21 0.29 13.91 -17.78
C THR A 21 0.51 13.61 -16.30
N ASN A 22 1.74 13.32 -15.87
CA ASN A 22 2.04 13.10 -14.45
C ASN A 22 1.95 14.39 -13.61
N SER A 23 2.18 15.54 -14.24
CA SER A 23 2.12 16.86 -13.58
C SER A 23 0.71 17.47 -13.59
N SER A 24 -0.12 17.12 -14.57
CA SER A 24 -1.43 17.76 -14.78
C SER A 24 -2.38 17.58 -13.58
N GLY A 25 -2.35 16.41 -12.94
CA GLY A 25 -3.15 16.17 -11.72
C GLY A 25 -2.78 17.13 -10.59
N TRP A 26 -1.49 17.43 -10.41
CA TRP A 26 -1.02 18.40 -9.42
C TRP A 26 -1.54 19.80 -9.74
N TRP A 27 -1.37 20.25 -10.98
CA TRP A 27 -1.82 21.59 -11.40
C TRP A 27 -3.33 21.76 -11.29
N LEU A 28 -4.11 20.73 -11.65
CA LEU A 28 -5.57 20.76 -11.50
C LEU A 28 -6.00 20.83 -10.03
N GLY A 29 -5.34 20.06 -9.16
CA GLY A 29 -5.60 20.13 -7.72
C GLY A 29 -5.21 21.48 -7.13
N ASP A 30 -4.05 22.03 -7.50
CA ASP A 30 -3.59 23.37 -7.07
C ASP A 30 -4.55 24.46 -7.53
N TRP A 31 -5.00 24.41 -8.78
CA TRP A 31 -5.98 25.35 -9.33
C TRP A 31 -7.30 25.32 -8.54
N LEU A 32 -7.80 24.13 -8.22
CA LEU A 32 -9.02 23.95 -7.39
C LEU A 32 -8.85 24.43 -5.96
N VAL A 33 -7.68 24.22 -5.35
CA VAL A 33 -7.39 24.65 -3.98
C VAL A 33 -7.24 26.17 -3.92
N TYR A 34 -6.52 26.77 -4.87
CA TYR A 34 -6.37 28.22 -4.98
C TYR A 34 -7.74 28.92 -5.08
N GLY A 35 -8.65 28.37 -5.88
CA GLY A 35 -9.97 28.95 -6.09
C GLY A 35 -10.96 28.79 -4.94
N GLN A 36 -10.63 28.04 -3.89
CA GLN A 36 -11.60 27.58 -2.88
C GLN A 36 -12.40 28.70 -2.21
N ASN A 37 -11.75 29.80 -1.84
CA ASN A 37 -12.40 30.90 -1.10
C ASN A 37 -12.95 32.01 -2.01
N ARG A 38 -12.54 32.03 -3.29
CA ARG A 38 -12.85 33.13 -4.23
C ARG A 38 -13.88 32.73 -5.29
N PHE A 39 -13.97 31.43 -5.60
CA PHE A 39 -14.80 30.90 -6.68
C PHE A 39 -15.64 29.72 -6.16
N PRO A 40 -16.85 29.98 -5.63
CA PRO A 40 -17.75 28.95 -5.11
C PRO A 40 -18.08 27.88 -6.16
N ASP A 41 -18.30 28.28 -7.41
CA ASP A 41 -18.68 27.41 -8.54
C ASP A 41 -17.49 26.77 -9.25
N ARG A 42 -16.27 26.82 -8.68
CA ARG A 42 -15.05 26.35 -9.36
C ARG A 42 -15.14 24.92 -9.87
N TYR A 43 -15.79 24.00 -9.15
CA TYR A 43 -15.90 22.62 -9.59
C TYR A 43 -16.70 22.50 -10.89
N ARG A 44 -17.78 23.28 -11.05
CA ARG A 44 -18.55 23.31 -12.29
C ARG A 44 -17.67 23.76 -13.46
N VAL A 45 -16.94 24.86 -13.27
CA VAL A 45 -16.01 25.40 -14.29
C VAL A 45 -14.94 24.39 -14.66
N VAL A 46 -14.25 23.79 -13.67
CA VAL A 46 -13.17 22.83 -13.97
C VAL A 46 -13.73 21.58 -14.68
N ILE A 47 -14.91 21.09 -14.31
CA ILE A 47 -15.55 19.95 -15.00
C ILE A 47 -15.84 20.31 -16.47
N GLU A 48 -16.40 21.49 -16.73
CA GLU A 48 -16.69 21.97 -18.09
C GLU A 48 -15.41 22.08 -18.94
N GLU A 49 -14.32 22.60 -18.36
CA GLU A 49 -13.05 22.83 -19.06
C GLU A 49 -12.20 21.56 -19.26
N THR A 50 -12.29 20.59 -18.35
CA THR A 50 -11.40 19.40 -18.38
C THR A 50 -12.11 18.10 -18.72
N SER A 51 -13.45 18.07 -18.70
CA SER A 51 -14.25 16.85 -18.86
C SER A 51 -13.91 15.73 -17.85
N LEU A 52 -13.31 16.10 -16.71
CA LEU A 52 -13.03 15.17 -15.63
C LEU A 52 -14.21 15.11 -14.67
N ASP A 53 -14.46 13.93 -14.11
CA ASP A 53 -15.54 13.77 -13.15
C ASP A 53 -15.21 14.47 -11.82
N TYR A 54 -16.27 14.84 -11.10
CA TYR A 54 -16.18 15.52 -9.81
C TYR A 54 -15.35 14.75 -8.78
N GLN A 55 -15.44 13.42 -8.74
CA GLN A 55 -14.76 12.59 -7.75
C GLN A 55 -13.24 12.61 -7.99
N THR A 56 -12.80 12.53 -9.24
CA THR A 56 -11.39 12.66 -9.62
C THR A 56 -10.83 14.03 -9.19
N LEU A 57 -11.55 15.11 -9.51
CA LEU A 57 -11.15 16.47 -9.15
C LEU A 57 -11.11 16.69 -7.63
N ARG A 58 -12.09 16.13 -6.90
CA ARG A 58 -12.12 16.16 -5.43
C ARG A 58 -10.93 15.40 -4.85
N ASN A 59 -10.57 14.26 -5.42
CA ASN A 59 -9.40 13.49 -5.01
C ASN A 59 -8.10 14.29 -5.22
N TYR A 60 -7.91 14.91 -6.39
CA TYR A 60 -6.72 15.75 -6.65
C TYR A 60 -6.60 16.89 -5.65
N ALA A 61 -7.70 17.62 -5.41
CA ALA A 61 -7.72 18.70 -4.42
C ALA A 61 -7.46 18.21 -2.99
N TRP A 62 -7.86 16.97 -2.65
CA TRP A 62 -7.56 16.39 -1.34
C TRP A 62 -6.07 16.06 -1.20
N VAL A 63 -5.46 15.42 -2.20
CA VAL A 63 -4.02 15.09 -2.21
C VAL A 63 -3.17 16.36 -2.15
N VAL A 64 -3.48 17.37 -2.97
CA VAL A 64 -2.75 18.64 -2.98
C VAL A 64 -2.74 19.33 -1.63
N ARG A 65 -3.86 19.30 -0.88
CA ARG A 65 -3.92 19.89 0.46
C ARG A 65 -3.04 19.14 1.48
N ARG A 66 -2.79 17.85 1.27
CA ARG A 66 -1.95 17.02 2.13
C ARG A 66 -0.47 17.13 1.80
N PHE A 67 -0.14 17.43 0.55
CA PHE A 67 1.23 17.51 0.06
C PHE A 67 1.53 18.92 -0.49
N PRO A 68 1.96 19.85 0.39
CA PRO A 68 2.51 21.13 -0.06
C PRO A 68 3.70 20.88 -0.99
N VAL A 69 4.04 21.87 -1.83
CA VAL A 69 5.08 21.72 -2.87
C VAL A 69 6.40 21.17 -2.32
N SER A 70 6.80 21.55 -1.11
CA SER A 70 8.02 21.06 -0.44
C SER A 70 8.03 19.56 -0.10
N ARG A 71 6.86 18.92 0.00
CA ARG A 71 6.69 17.49 0.30
C ARG A 71 6.36 16.64 -0.92
N ARG A 72 6.26 17.25 -2.11
CA ARG A 72 6.04 16.52 -3.37
C ARG A 72 7.37 15.95 -3.85
N ARG A 73 7.37 14.67 -4.22
CA ARG A 73 8.55 14.01 -4.79
C ARG A 73 8.41 13.90 -6.30
N ASP A 74 9.31 14.55 -7.04
CA ASP A 74 9.29 14.59 -8.51
C ASP A 74 9.38 13.21 -9.16
N GLY A 75 10.00 12.24 -8.48
CA GLY A 75 10.07 10.85 -8.92
C GLY A 75 8.76 10.08 -8.82
N LEU A 76 7.73 10.66 -8.18
CA LEU A 76 6.47 9.98 -7.86
C LEU A 76 5.25 10.76 -8.37
N SER A 77 4.32 10.04 -9.03
CA SER A 77 3.07 10.65 -9.50
C SER A 77 2.15 11.05 -8.33
N LEU A 78 1.15 11.91 -8.63
CA LEU A 78 0.09 12.27 -7.68
C LEU A 78 -0.60 11.04 -7.10
N GLN A 79 -0.77 9.97 -7.89
CA GLN A 79 -1.39 8.73 -7.42
C GLN A 79 -0.58 8.02 -6.34
N HIS A 80 0.76 8.09 -6.36
CA HIS A 80 1.57 7.56 -5.25
C HIS A 80 1.26 8.30 -3.95
N HIS A 81 1.14 9.62 -4.03
CA HIS A 81 0.78 10.47 -2.91
C HIS A 81 -0.67 10.22 -2.48
N ALA A 82 -1.57 9.89 -3.40
CA ALA A 82 -2.95 9.53 -3.07
C ALA A 82 -3.05 8.24 -2.23
N GLU A 83 -2.18 7.24 -2.47
CA GLU A 83 -2.15 6.01 -1.66
C GLU A 83 -1.78 6.28 -0.19
N THR A 84 -0.99 7.33 0.06
CA THR A 84 -0.46 7.65 1.39
C THR A 84 -1.19 8.79 2.07
N ALA A 85 -1.96 9.61 1.34
CA ALA A 85 -2.61 10.83 1.82
C ALA A 85 -3.50 10.68 3.08
N ALA A 86 -4.01 9.47 3.34
CA ALA A 86 -4.81 9.16 4.53
C ALA A 86 -3.97 8.78 5.78
N LEU A 87 -2.69 8.50 5.62
CA LEU A 87 -1.76 8.16 6.71
C LEU A 87 -1.31 9.41 7.47
N PRO A 88 -0.74 9.26 8.67
CA PRO A 88 0.04 10.30 9.34
C PRO A 88 1.19 10.84 8.47
N GLU A 89 1.62 12.07 8.72
CA GLU A 89 2.62 12.77 7.90
C GLU A 89 3.99 12.05 7.87
N ASP A 90 4.44 11.54 9.00
CA ASP A 90 5.66 10.74 9.14
C ASP A 90 5.58 9.42 8.36
N GLU A 91 4.44 8.74 8.41
CA GLU A 91 4.20 7.54 7.62
C GLU A 91 4.14 7.84 6.11
N GLN A 92 3.51 8.95 5.71
CA GLN A 92 3.48 9.39 4.31
C GLN A 92 4.90 9.51 3.77
N ASP A 93 5.76 10.24 4.47
CA ASP A 93 7.12 10.52 4.01
C ASP A 93 7.96 9.24 3.94
N ARG A 94 7.82 8.35 4.94
CA ARG A 94 8.46 7.04 4.96
C ARG A 94 8.05 6.18 3.76
N TRP A 95 6.75 6.07 3.49
CA TRP A 95 6.25 5.23 2.40
C TRP A 95 6.62 5.79 1.02
N LEU A 96 6.58 7.10 0.86
CA LEU A 96 7.01 7.76 -0.37
C LEU A 96 8.52 7.60 -0.60
N GLU A 97 9.35 7.67 0.46
CA GLU A 97 10.78 7.40 0.33
C GLU A 97 11.08 5.97 -0.14
N LEU A 98 10.41 4.99 0.46
CA LEU A 98 10.54 3.59 0.08
C LEU A 98 10.09 3.37 -1.38
N ALA A 99 8.99 3.99 -1.78
CA ALA A 99 8.49 3.91 -3.14
C ALA A 99 9.47 4.52 -4.16
N GLU A 100 10.04 5.68 -3.87
CA GLU A 100 10.99 6.36 -4.74
C GLU A 100 12.30 5.58 -4.87
N ARG A 101 12.90 5.19 -3.74
CA ARG A 101 14.14 4.38 -3.72
C ARG A 101 13.95 3.03 -4.39
N GLY A 102 12.82 2.39 -4.15
CA GLY A 102 12.48 1.09 -4.70
C GLY A 102 11.94 1.12 -6.14
N LYS A 103 11.71 2.32 -6.71
CA LYS A 103 11.01 2.52 -7.98
C LYS A 103 9.68 1.75 -8.04
N TRP A 104 8.92 1.80 -6.95
CA TRP A 104 7.67 1.07 -6.84
C TRP A 104 6.60 1.67 -7.74
N SER A 105 5.72 0.81 -8.25
CA SER A 105 4.46 1.26 -8.82
C SER A 105 3.45 1.56 -7.71
N THR A 106 2.43 2.37 -8.02
CA THR A 106 1.31 2.65 -7.11
C THR A 106 0.66 1.38 -6.59
N ARG A 107 0.51 0.35 -7.44
CA ARG A 107 -0.02 -0.97 -7.05
C ARG A 107 0.86 -1.66 -6.00
N ARG A 108 2.18 -1.60 -6.17
CA ARG A 108 3.11 -2.16 -5.18
C ARG A 108 3.04 -1.37 -3.88
N LEU A 109 3.14 -0.05 -3.92
CA LEU A 109 3.01 0.82 -2.75
C LEU A 109 1.74 0.51 -1.94
N ARG A 110 0.59 0.44 -2.61
CA ARG A 110 -0.70 0.08 -2.01
C ARG A 110 -0.67 -1.29 -1.34
N LYS A 111 -0.02 -2.28 -1.96
CA LYS A 111 0.12 -3.64 -1.41
C LYS A 111 0.97 -3.61 -0.12
N GLU A 112 2.10 -2.94 -0.15
CA GLU A 112 3.05 -2.86 0.98
C GLU A 112 2.41 -2.13 2.17
N ILE A 113 1.68 -1.02 1.93
CA ILE A 113 0.93 -0.30 2.97
C ILE A 113 -0.12 -1.21 3.62
N ARG A 114 -0.87 -1.99 2.83
CA ARG A 114 -1.87 -2.92 3.38
C ARG A 114 -1.21 -4.00 4.23
N GLN A 115 -0.13 -4.61 3.74
CA GLN A 115 0.59 -5.65 4.47
C GLN A 115 1.14 -5.13 5.79
N ALA A 116 1.67 -3.90 5.82
CA ALA A 116 2.16 -3.28 7.05
C ALA A 116 1.05 -2.96 8.07
N ARG A 117 -0.19 -2.74 7.63
CA ARG A 117 -1.35 -2.52 8.52
C ARG A 117 -1.99 -3.82 8.98
N GLU A 118 -1.91 -4.87 8.16
CA GLU A 118 -2.35 -6.22 8.52
C GLU A 118 -1.40 -6.90 9.52
N LEU A 119 -0.14 -6.44 9.59
CA LEU A 119 0.79 -6.74 10.67
C LEU A 119 0.44 -5.84 11.88
N PRO A 120 -0.15 -6.36 12.97
CA PRO A 120 -0.54 -5.53 14.10
C PRO A 120 0.71 -4.92 14.76
N ALA A 121 0.69 -3.63 15.05
CA ALA A 121 1.74 -2.93 15.80
C ALA A 121 1.92 -3.41 17.25
N GLU A 122 1.07 -4.34 17.72
CA GLU A 122 1.08 -4.89 19.08
C GLU A 122 1.84 -6.22 19.24
N THR A 123 2.33 -6.84 18.15
CA THR A 123 2.98 -8.17 18.24
C THR A 123 4.49 -8.14 18.47
N ALA A 124 5.11 -6.98 18.61
CA ALA A 124 6.57 -6.91 18.76
C ALA A 124 7.08 -7.20 20.20
N GLU A 125 6.26 -7.04 21.26
CA GLU A 125 6.78 -7.10 22.64
C GLU A 125 6.01 -7.98 23.64
N LYS A 126 4.84 -8.58 23.32
CA LYS A 126 4.05 -9.29 24.35
C LYS A 126 3.57 -10.71 24.05
N ASP A 127 3.89 -11.30 22.91
CA ASP A 127 3.50 -12.69 22.64
C ASP A 127 4.61 -13.41 21.90
N ALA A 128 5.56 -13.96 22.64
CA ALA A 128 6.59 -14.87 22.12
C ALA A 128 5.98 -16.24 21.73
N ARG A 129 4.95 -16.23 20.89
CA ARG A 129 4.33 -17.43 20.34
C ARG A 129 4.94 -17.72 18.97
N THR A 130 5.89 -18.64 18.95
CA THR A 130 6.46 -19.18 17.71
C THR A 130 5.47 -20.17 17.09
N LYS A 131 5.06 -19.93 15.85
CA LYS A 131 4.19 -20.85 15.11
C LYS A 131 5.01 -21.97 14.50
N VAL A 132 4.86 -23.20 15.00
CA VAL A 132 5.45 -24.41 14.41
C VAL A 132 4.43 -25.06 13.47
N ILE A 133 4.79 -25.23 12.20
CA ILE A 133 3.97 -25.95 11.20
C ILE A 133 4.65 -27.29 10.94
N VAL A 134 3.95 -28.37 11.25
CA VAL A 134 4.43 -29.74 11.01
C VAL A 134 3.64 -30.35 9.85
N SER A 135 4.34 -30.80 8.81
CA SER A 135 3.72 -31.58 7.73
C SER A 135 3.74 -33.06 8.09
N LEU A 136 2.55 -33.62 8.32
CA LEU A 136 2.36 -35.00 8.75
C LEU A 136 1.53 -35.76 7.71
N HIS A 137 1.80 -37.05 7.54
CA HIS A 137 0.91 -37.94 6.79
C HIS A 137 -0.44 -38.05 7.51
N ILE A 138 -1.54 -38.17 6.77
CA ILE A 138 -2.90 -38.12 7.34
C ILE A 138 -3.14 -39.23 8.38
N ASP A 139 -2.59 -40.42 8.17
CA ASP A 139 -2.69 -41.54 9.12
C ASP A 139 -2.08 -41.20 10.50
N ARG A 140 -1.02 -40.38 10.54
CA ARG A 140 -0.41 -39.93 11.80
C ARG A 140 -1.28 -38.90 12.51
N LYS A 141 -1.98 -38.03 11.76
CA LYS A 141 -2.92 -37.08 12.32
C LYS A 141 -4.08 -37.80 13.01
N ASP A 142 -4.60 -38.84 12.38
CA ASP A 142 -5.73 -39.60 12.93
C ASP A 142 -5.32 -40.38 14.18
N LEU A 143 -4.14 -41.02 14.16
CA LEU A 143 -3.58 -41.69 15.34
C LEU A 143 -3.38 -40.73 16.52
N TRP A 144 -2.85 -39.53 16.29
CA TRP A 144 -2.65 -38.54 17.36
C TRP A 144 -3.98 -37.99 17.87
N THR A 145 -4.97 -37.82 16.98
CA THR A 145 -6.32 -37.38 17.36
C THR A 145 -7.00 -38.42 18.26
N GLN A 146 -6.88 -39.70 17.92
CA GLN A 146 -7.41 -40.80 18.74
C GLN A 146 -6.70 -40.91 20.10
N ALA A 147 -5.37 -40.75 20.13
CA ALA A 147 -4.59 -40.77 21.36
C ALA A 147 -4.95 -39.59 22.29
N ALA A 148 -5.15 -38.39 21.73
CA ALA A 148 -5.61 -37.23 22.49
C ALA A 148 -7.02 -37.41 23.05
N GLN A 149 -7.95 -37.99 22.27
CA GLN A 149 -9.31 -38.31 22.71
C GLN A 149 -9.32 -39.36 23.83
N ALA A 150 -8.50 -40.41 23.73
CA ALA A 150 -8.37 -41.41 24.78
C ALA A 150 -7.80 -40.84 26.09
N ALA A 151 -7.02 -39.75 26.00
CA ALA A 151 -6.51 -38.99 27.13
C ALA A 151 -7.47 -37.88 27.61
N GLU A 152 -8.68 -37.76 27.01
CA GLU A 152 -9.67 -36.71 27.27
C GLU A 152 -9.12 -35.28 27.13
N MET A 153 -8.15 -35.09 26.21
CA MET A 153 -7.48 -33.81 25.99
C MET A 153 -7.69 -33.30 24.56
N PRO A 154 -7.75 -31.97 24.34
CA PRO A 154 -7.62 -31.39 23.01
C PRO A 154 -6.29 -31.79 22.36
N LEU A 155 -6.30 -32.08 21.06
CA LEU A 155 -5.12 -32.54 20.32
C LEU A 155 -3.90 -31.64 20.49
N LEU A 156 -4.10 -30.31 20.48
CA LEU A 156 -3.01 -29.36 20.63
C LEU A 156 -2.36 -29.45 22.02
N ASP A 157 -3.17 -29.50 23.07
CA ASP A 157 -2.71 -29.58 24.46
C ASP A 157 -2.01 -30.93 24.71
N TRP A 158 -2.53 -32.00 24.11
CA TRP A 158 -1.91 -33.31 24.16
C TRP A 158 -0.55 -33.33 23.46
N ILE A 159 -0.42 -32.75 22.26
CA ILE A 159 0.86 -32.65 21.53
C ILE A 159 1.88 -31.82 22.32
N THR A 160 1.50 -30.66 22.83
CA THR A 160 2.40 -29.79 23.59
C THR A 160 2.88 -30.50 24.86
N LYS A 161 1.98 -31.13 25.62
CA LYS A 161 2.34 -31.91 26.80
C LYS A 161 3.35 -33.01 26.50
N ILE A 162 3.13 -33.80 25.44
CA ILE A 162 4.04 -34.89 25.07
C ILE A 162 5.40 -34.36 24.60
N LEU A 163 5.44 -33.26 23.85
CA LEU A 163 6.69 -32.63 23.42
C LEU A 163 7.48 -32.07 24.61
N ASP A 164 6.79 -31.46 25.59
CA ASP A 164 7.42 -30.92 26.80
C ASP A 164 7.96 -32.05 27.69
N GLU A 165 7.19 -33.13 27.90
CA GLU A 165 7.64 -34.31 28.65
C GLU A 165 8.86 -34.98 27.99
N ALA A 166 8.85 -35.10 26.65
CA ALA A 166 9.98 -35.66 25.90
C ALA A 166 11.22 -34.76 25.95
N ALA A 167 11.05 -33.44 25.97
CA ALA A 167 12.15 -32.49 26.08
C ALA A 167 12.83 -32.55 27.46
N VAL A 168 12.05 -32.70 28.54
CA VAL A 168 12.57 -32.81 29.92
C VAL A 168 13.20 -34.18 30.20
N ALA A 169 12.71 -35.25 29.57
CA ALA A 169 13.28 -36.60 29.72
C ALA A 169 14.60 -36.81 28.95
N GLY A 170 15.00 -35.84 28.11
CA GLY A 170 16.22 -35.89 27.29
C GLY A 170 17.44 -35.16 27.87
N GLU A 171 17.31 -34.53 29.04
CA GLU A 171 18.41 -33.97 29.86
C GLU A 171 18.89 -34.95 30.93
#